data_AF-A0A3T1AZY7-F1
#
_entry.id   AF-A0A3T1AZY7-F1
#
_cell.length_a   1.000
_cell.length_b   1.000
_cell.length_c   1.000
_cell.angle_alpha   90.00
_cell.angle_beta   90.00
_cell.angle_gamma   90.00
#
_symmetry.space_group_name_H-M   'P 1'
#
loop_
_entity.id
_entity.type
_entity.pdbx_description
1 polymer ?
#
loop_
_entity_poly.entity_id
_entity_poly.type
_entity_poly.pdbx_seq_one_letter_code
_entity_poly.pdbx_strand_id
1 'polypeptide(L)'
;MTAQQTGSPVIRRGAGAGRWLSALLVAAAVVSAPGPAQAAPARQAPCRAAGVVADDRALAEQLRPSMTGKRLGRAVSGSSIACARAIVSAVQARGLNRRAAVIAVTTAIAESTLNNHTVALDHDSLGLFQQRPSQGWGRPDQLVDPTYATNAFLSSMVRKYPDGSWQTGDVGAISQAVQRSAFPRAYSPEALDAELIVAALWGTAESAPVPSASAKPTGPLQKALITAATVLGPIATRNELALTDWNGDGKPDLALVNGSGTVTGKTEVRIMDGATNFAALILTTATALGPTDERFDYAFADWNGDKRPDLFVTQRSGAASGRTEVQILDGASGFQQILLEPTAVLAATDERFRFAAADWNGDDRLDLVVTQTSGTGTGKMEVQVLDGAATFQKHLMPATATPETAGTGHPVVVTDYDNDRHPDLVVLQKSATAAGRTQVRVFDGEKQLRRQLSKTDSVAGVTTHLDLLITDWNGDKRPDLMMVQKAATADTRTEMVIFGG
;
A
#
# COMPACT_ATOMS: atom_id res chain seq x y z
N MET A 1 -4.92 61.44 63.52
CA MET A 1 -4.47 62.62 64.29
C MET A 1 -2.99 62.80 63.98
N THR A 2 -2.67 63.65 62.99
CA THR A 2 -1.99 64.97 63.19
C THR A 2 -0.65 64.80 63.93
N ALA A 3 0.48 64.90 63.22
CA ALA A 3 1.30 66.12 63.04
C ALA A 3 1.88 66.60 64.40
N GLN A 4 3.12 67.02 64.58
CA GLN A 4 4.07 67.69 63.69
C GLN A 4 5.39 67.87 64.50
N GLN A 5 6.52 67.89 63.79
CA GLN A 5 7.72 68.74 63.94
C GLN A 5 8.19 69.28 65.31
N THR A 6 9.52 69.31 65.47
CA THR A 6 10.41 70.49 65.67
C THR A 6 11.73 69.95 66.28
N GLY A 7 12.94 70.45 66.06
CA GLY A 7 13.50 71.59 65.34
C GLY A 7 15.03 71.54 65.59
N SER A 8 15.85 71.93 64.60
CA SER A 8 17.30 72.12 64.75
C SER A 8 17.62 73.35 65.59
N PRO A 9 18.88 73.55 66.09
CA PRO A 9 19.76 74.50 65.38
C PRO A 9 21.31 74.31 65.49
N VAL A 10 21.98 74.73 64.41
CA VAL A 10 23.12 75.69 64.34
C VAL A 10 24.54 75.31 64.86
N ILE A 11 25.38 74.92 63.88
CA ILE A 11 26.67 75.50 63.42
C ILE A 11 27.52 76.37 64.38
N ARG A 12 28.79 75.97 64.58
CA ARG A 12 29.95 76.89 64.60
C ARG A 12 31.16 76.30 63.85
N ARG A 13 31.75 77.15 62.98
CA ARG A 13 32.95 76.92 62.16
C ARG A 13 34.23 76.98 63.02
N GLY A 14 35.20 76.13 62.68
CA GLY A 14 36.61 76.27 63.07
C GLY A 14 37.49 75.63 62.00
N ALA A 15 38.23 76.46 61.27
CA ALA A 15 39.18 76.05 60.24
C ALA A 15 40.50 75.58 60.89
N GLY A 16 41.09 74.52 60.36
CA GLY A 16 42.41 74.04 60.75
C GLY A 16 42.90 72.97 59.78
N ALA A 17 43.81 73.36 58.88
CA ALA A 17 44.34 72.54 57.82
C ALA A 17 45.22 71.39 58.36
N GLY A 18 44.96 70.16 57.89
CA GLY A 18 45.81 69.00 58.09
C GLY A 18 45.68 68.07 56.90
N ARG A 19 46.67 68.10 56.00
CA ARG A 19 46.74 67.27 54.80
C ARG A 19 46.91 65.80 55.22
N TRP A 20 45.96 64.95 54.86
CA TRP A 20 46.13 63.51 54.78
C TRP A 20 45.68 63.06 53.39
N LEU A 21 46.63 62.59 52.59
CA LEU A 21 46.32 61.83 51.37
C LEU A 21 45.79 60.46 51.82
N SER A 22 44.50 60.20 51.60
CA SER A 22 43.94 58.86 51.61
C SER A 22 43.39 58.57 50.23
N ALA A 23 44.11 57.74 49.48
CA ALA A 23 43.66 57.19 48.21
C ALA A 23 42.43 56.31 48.46
N LEU A 24 41.29 56.68 47.86
CA LEU A 24 40.16 55.77 47.73
C LEU A 24 40.57 54.67 46.73
N LEU A 25 40.77 53.46 47.23
CA LEU A 25 40.71 52.24 46.44
C LEU A 25 39.24 52.01 46.05
N VAL A 26 38.89 52.34 44.80
CA VAL A 26 37.68 51.81 44.17
C VAL A 26 37.95 50.33 43.89
N ALA A 27 37.41 49.44 44.73
CA ALA A 27 37.34 48.03 44.42
C ALA A 27 36.35 47.85 43.25
N ALA A 28 36.86 47.74 42.03
CA ALA A 28 36.09 47.28 40.89
C ALA A 28 35.74 45.80 41.15
N ALA A 29 34.51 45.54 41.59
CA ALA A 29 33.95 44.20 41.56
C ALA A 29 33.85 43.78 40.08
N VAL A 30 34.76 42.91 39.65
CA VAL A 30 34.59 42.18 38.39
C VAL A 30 33.41 41.25 38.61
N VAL A 31 32.22 41.69 38.19
CA VAL A 31 31.09 40.79 38.01
C VAL A 31 31.45 39.90 36.84
N SER A 32 31.94 38.71 37.12
CA SER A 32 32.08 37.64 36.14
C SER A 32 30.68 37.40 35.56
N ALA A 33 30.48 37.79 34.30
CA ALA A 33 29.28 37.41 33.57
C ALA A 33 29.16 35.88 33.64
N PRO A 34 27.97 35.31 33.90
CA PRO A 34 27.79 33.88 33.72
C PRO A 34 28.15 33.55 32.27
N GLY A 35 29.09 32.62 32.08
CA GLY A 35 29.39 32.11 30.74
C GLY A 35 28.11 31.63 30.06
N PRO A 36 28.06 31.63 28.71
CA PRO A 36 26.86 31.17 28.02
C PRO A 36 26.49 29.80 28.55
N ALA A 37 25.29 29.68 29.12
CA ALA A 37 24.75 28.39 29.52
C ALA A 37 24.80 27.49 28.28
N GLN A 38 25.63 26.46 28.32
CA GLN A 38 25.66 25.45 27.26
C GLN A 38 24.24 24.89 27.17
N ALA A 39 23.58 25.14 26.04
CA ALA A 39 22.27 24.56 25.78
C ALA A 39 22.39 23.05 25.98
N ALA A 40 21.48 22.46 26.75
CA ALA A 40 21.43 21.01 26.89
C ALA A 40 21.43 20.40 25.49
N PRO A 41 22.23 19.35 25.25
CA PRO A 41 22.34 18.76 23.92
C PRO A 41 20.94 18.41 23.40
N ALA A 42 20.64 18.84 22.18
CA ALA A 42 19.34 18.56 21.55
C ALA A 42 19.11 17.04 21.59
N ARG A 43 17.93 16.61 22.08
CA ARG A 43 17.59 15.19 22.28
C ARG A 43 17.50 14.38 20.99
N GLN A 44 17.41 15.07 19.85
CA GLN A 44 17.33 14.50 18.51
C GLN A 44 18.28 15.26 17.57
N ALA A 45 18.88 14.55 16.62
CA ALA A 45 19.73 15.10 15.57
C ALA A 45 19.09 14.92 14.18
N PRO A 46 19.41 15.78 13.20
CA PRO A 46 19.01 15.56 11.83
C PRO A 46 19.70 14.29 11.27
N CYS A 47 18.98 13.53 10.46
CA CYS A 47 19.52 12.31 9.86
C CYS A 47 20.40 12.55 8.63
N ARG A 48 20.39 13.77 8.10
CA ARG A 48 21.15 14.17 6.90
C ARG A 48 21.71 15.56 7.14
N ALA A 49 22.90 15.83 6.59
CA ALA A 49 23.52 17.15 6.68
C ALA A 49 22.65 18.28 6.10
N ALA A 50 21.89 17.97 5.03
CA ALA A 50 20.95 18.92 4.42
C ALA A 50 19.70 19.19 5.27
N GLY A 51 19.48 18.48 6.37
CA GLY A 51 18.25 18.57 7.15
C GLY A 51 17.01 18.14 6.35
N VAL A 52 15.86 18.73 6.69
CA VAL A 52 14.55 18.45 6.05
C VAL A 52 14.31 19.42 4.89
N VAL A 53 14.19 18.89 3.66
CA VAL A 53 13.95 19.71 2.45
C VAL A 53 12.46 19.79 2.08
N ALA A 54 12.11 20.58 1.06
CA ALA A 54 10.72 20.75 0.61
C ALA A 54 10.11 19.42 0.13
N ASP A 55 10.85 18.65 -0.67
CA ASP A 55 10.41 17.34 -1.18
C ASP A 55 10.09 16.35 -0.06
N ASP A 56 10.83 16.39 1.05
CA ASP A 56 10.55 15.51 2.19
C ASP A 56 9.20 15.86 2.85
N ARG A 57 8.83 17.15 2.89
CA ARG A 57 7.53 17.60 3.40
C ARG A 57 6.39 17.24 2.45
N ALA A 58 6.58 17.50 1.17
CA ALA A 58 5.59 17.17 0.13
C ALA A 58 5.32 15.66 0.09
N LEU A 59 6.36 14.83 0.14
CA LEU A 59 6.20 13.38 0.17
C LEU A 59 5.49 12.91 1.45
N ALA A 60 5.81 13.50 2.61
CA ALA A 60 5.10 13.17 3.84
C ALA A 60 3.61 13.51 3.75
N GLU A 61 3.26 14.65 3.15
CA GLU A 61 1.86 15.04 2.92
C GLU A 61 1.14 14.08 1.97
N GLN A 62 1.80 13.70 0.87
CA GLN A 62 1.28 12.74 -0.10
C GLN A 62 0.99 11.37 0.53
N LEU A 63 1.91 10.86 1.36
CA LEU A 63 1.79 9.52 1.95
C LEU A 63 0.82 9.46 3.13
N ARG A 64 0.63 10.56 3.87
CA ARG A 64 -0.10 10.61 5.14
C ARG A 64 -1.48 9.93 5.12
N PRO A 65 -2.33 10.09 4.08
CA PRO A 65 -3.65 9.46 4.05
C PRO A 65 -3.59 7.93 4.07
N SER A 66 -2.54 7.34 3.48
CA SER A 66 -2.35 5.90 3.31
C SER A 66 -1.56 5.25 4.45
N MET A 67 -0.97 6.04 5.37
CA MET A 67 -0.21 5.52 6.51
C MET A 67 -1.15 5.01 7.61
N THR A 68 -0.97 3.77 8.04
CA THR A 68 -1.82 3.08 9.03
C THR A 68 -1.05 2.45 10.19
N GLY A 69 0.29 2.58 10.19
CA GLY A 69 1.14 2.09 11.27
C GLY A 69 0.76 2.66 12.63
N LYS A 70 1.02 1.87 13.69
CA LYS A 70 0.61 2.22 15.06
C LYS A 70 1.52 3.29 15.66
N ARG A 71 2.80 3.30 15.29
CA ARG A 71 3.81 4.24 15.80
C ARG A 71 3.96 5.44 14.89
N LEU A 72 4.24 5.23 13.60
CA LEU A 72 4.35 6.34 12.65
C LEU A 72 2.99 6.78 12.14
N GLY A 73 2.32 5.94 11.34
CA GLY A 73 0.99 6.23 10.82
C GLY A 73 0.87 7.63 10.24
N ARG A 74 -0.26 8.28 10.53
CA ARG A 74 -0.54 9.65 10.06
C ARG A 74 0.37 10.73 10.67
N ALA A 75 1.24 10.39 11.64
CA ALA A 75 2.24 11.32 12.17
C ALA A 75 3.48 11.46 11.26
N VAL A 76 3.50 10.79 10.09
CA VAL A 76 4.57 10.97 9.10
C VAL A 76 4.81 12.44 8.78
N SER A 77 6.08 12.83 8.80
CA SER A 77 6.55 14.20 8.67
C SER A 77 7.78 14.28 7.77
N GLY A 78 8.15 15.49 7.34
CA GLY A 78 9.37 15.70 6.56
C GLY A 78 10.64 15.23 7.28
N SER A 79 10.71 15.31 8.61
CA SER A 79 11.84 14.75 9.37
C SER A 79 11.88 13.23 9.30
N SER A 80 10.73 12.56 9.43
CA SER A 80 10.63 11.11 9.27
C SER A 80 11.09 10.67 7.86
N ILE A 81 10.66 11.37 6.81
CA ILE A 81 11.07 11.11 5.42
C ILE A 81 12.57 11.35 5.22
N ALA A 82 13.13 12.43 5.77
CA ALA A 82 14.58 12.70 5.69
C ALA A 82 15.41 11.59 6.36
N CYS A 83 14.93 11.05 7.48
CA CYS A 83 15.55 9.92 8.17
C CYS A 83 15.42 8.61 7.39
N ALA A 84 14.24 8.30 6.86
CA ALA A 84 14.04 7.14 5.99
C ALA A 84 14.92 7.21 4.74
N ARG A 85 15.11 8.40 4.15
CA ARG A 85 16.01 8.61 3.02
C ARG A 85 17.46 8.31 3.36
N ALA A 86 17.93 8.69 4.55
CA ALA A 86 19.29 8.33 5.00
C ALA A 86 19.46 6.80 5.09
N ILE A 87 18.46 6.09 5.61
CA ILE A 87 18.44 4.63 5.66
C ILE A 87 18.47 4.03 4.24
N VAL A 88 17.59 4.50 3.34
CA VAL A 88 17.50 4.03 1.94
C VAL A 88 18.84 4.24 1.21
N SER A 89 19.45 5.42 1.35
CA SER A 89 20.76 5.71 0.75
C SER A 89 21.87 4.80 1.28
N ALA A 90 21.88 4.50 2.58
CA ALA A 90 22.86 3.56 3.16
C ALA A 90 22.66 2.12 2.65
N VAL A 91 21.41 1.67 2.46
CA VAL A 91 21.08 0.36 1.88
C VAL A 91 21.55 0.28 0.42
N GLN A 92 21.27 1.31 -0.38
CA GLN A 92 21.70 1.41 -1.77
C GLN A 92 23.23 1.42 -1.88
N ALA A 93 23.92 2.22 -1.05
CA ALA A 93 25.38 2.28 -1.02
C ALA A 93 26.03 0.93 -0.66
N ARG A 94 25.30 0.06 0.05
CA ARG A 94 25.72 -1.30 0.38
C ARG A 94 25.41 -2.33 -0.73
N GLY A 95 24.71 -1.94 -1.78
CA GLY A 95 24.30 -2.82 -2.87
C GLY A 95 23.20 -3.82 -2.49
N LEU A 96 22.44 -3.55 -1.41
CA LEU A 96 21.29 -4.38 -1.03
C LEU A 96 20.01 -3.90 -1.74
N ASN A 97 19.04 -4.81 -1.91
CA ASN A 97 17.82 -4.56 -2.66
C ASN A 97 16.77 -3.73 -1.87
N ARG A 98 15.68 -3.35 -2.56
CA ARG A 98 14.56 -2.56 -1.99
C ARG A 98 14.02 -3.17 -0.70
N ARG A 99 13.93 -4.50 -0.62
CA ARG A 99 13.38 -5.18 0.55
C ARG A 99 14.25 -4.99 1.80
N ALA A 100 15.57 -4.94 1.67
CA ALA A 100 16.46 -4.62 2.79
C ALA A 100 16.18 -3.21 3.35
N ALA A 101 15.84 -2.24 2.49
CA ALA A 101 15.42 -0.92 2.94
C ALA A 101 14.06 -0.94 3.63
N VAL A 102 13.09 -1.70 3.12
CA VAL A 102 11.79 -1.88 3.81
C VAL A 102 12.01 -2.44 5.22
N ILE A 103 12.85 -3.47 5.38
CA ILE A 103 13.15 -4.07 6.69
C ILE A 103 13.83 -3.06 7.63
N ALA A 104 14.83 -2.32 7.12
CA ALA A 104 15.54 -1.33 7.93
C ALA A 104 14.65 -0.15 8.35
N VAL A 105 13.81 0.36 7.44
CA VAL A 105 12.86 1.44 7.74
C VAL A 105 11.76 0.96 8.69
N THR A 106 11.23 -0.27 8.51
CA THR A 106 10.28 -0.89 9.46
C THR A 106 10.87 -0.92 10.86
N THR A 107 12.13 -1.36 10.97
CA THR A 107 12.84 -1.43 12.25
C THR A 107 12.99 -0.03 12.86
N ALA A 108 13.42 0.98 12.10
CA ALA A 108 13.60 2.33 12.61
C ALA A 108 12.27 3.01 12.99
N ILE A 109 11.17 2.73 12.28
CA ILE A 109 9.83 3.16 12.69
C ILE A 109 9.45 2.53 14.02
N ALA A 110 9.62 1.21 14.14
CA ALA A 110 9.33 0.52 15.38
C ALA A 110 10.18 1.14 16.50
N GLU A 111 11.49 1.18 16.39
CA GLU A 111 12.38 1.57 17.50
C GLU A 111 12.25 3.03 17.92
N SER A 112 12.11 3.96 16.97
CA SER A 112 12.18 5.40 17.28
C SER A 112 11.11 6.25 16.62
N THR A 113 10.18 5.66 15.88
CA THR A 113 9.25 6.41 15.01
C THR A 113 10.02 7.30 14.01
N LEU A 114 11.16 6.80 13.50
CA LEU A 114 12.10 7.51 12.63
C LEU A 114 12.71 8.79 13.25
N ASN A 115 12.98 8.77 14.56
CA ASN A 115 13.66 9.86 15.25
C ASN A 115 15.10 9.48 15.64
N ASN A 116 16.08 10.25 15.21
CA ASN A 116 17.48 9.98 15.56
C ASN A 116 17.83 10.55 16.93
N HIS A 117 17.72 9.74 17.98
CA HIS A 117 17.95 10.14 19.36
C HIS A 117 19.44 10.18 19.72
N THR A 118 19.90 11.34 20.18
CA THR A 118 21.30 11.59 20.59
C THR A 118 21.55 11.32 22.07
N VAL A 119 20.46 11.15 22.83
CA VAL A 119 20.48 10.83 24.26
C VAL A 119 19.76 9.51 24.46
N ALA A 120 20.22 8.73 25.44
CA ALA A 120 19.63 7.43 25.70
C ALA A 120 18.20 7.56 26.24
N LEU A 121 17.26 6.80 25.66
CA LEU A 121 15.85 6.81 26.05
C LEU A 121 15.47 5.64 26.94
N ASP A 122 15.93 4.44 26.56
CA ASP A 122 15.77 3.21 27.32
C ASP A 122 17.15 2.59 27.53
N HIS A 123 17.56 2.42 28.79
CA HIS A 123 18.93 2.08 29.16
C HIS A 123 20.00 2.99 28.49
N ASP A 124 20.85 2.42 27.64
CA ASP A 124 21.89 3.10 26.86
C ASP A 124 21.58 3.08 25.35
N SER A 125 20.31 2.88 24.96
CA SER A 125 19.86 2.81 23.56
C SER A 125 19.91 4.17 22.86
N LEU A 126 20.51 4.23 21.68
CA LEU A 126 20.72 5.45 20.90
C LEU A 126 20.28 5.32 19.44
N GLY A 127 20.07 6.47 18.80
CA GLY A 127 19.87 6.59 17.36
C GLY A 127 18.55 6.06 16.83
N LEU A 128 18.47 5.96 15.49
CA LEU A 128 17.26 5.54 14.76
C LEU A 128 16.77 4.13 15.12
N PHE A 129 17.70 3.24 15.45
CA PHE A 129 17.43 1.82 15.72
C PHE A 129 17.44 1.50 17.21
N GLN A 130 17.53 2.51 18.10
CA GLN A 130 17.63 2.32 19.56
C GLN A 130 18.65 1.24 19.94
N GLN A 131 19.82 1.27 19.29
CA GLN A 131 20.87 0.28 19.46
C GLN A 131 21.68 0.58 20.71
N ARG A 132 22.16 -0.46 21.39
CA ARG A 132 22.86 -0.34 22.68
C ARG A 132 24.37 -0.58 22.55
N PRO A 133 25.22 0.38 22.97
CA PRO A 133 26.66 0.15 23.07
C PRO A 133 27.01 -1.05 23.95
N SER A 134 26.32 -1.21 25.09
CA SER A 134 26.51 -2.35 26.00
C SER A 134 26.18 -3.72 25.40
N GLN A 135 25.44 -3.78 24.28
CA GLN A 135 25.16 -5.02 23.55
C GLN A 135 26.07 -5.21 22.33
N GLY A 136 27.08 -4.34 22.16
CA GLY A 136 28.10 -4.48 21.12
C GLY A 136 27.69 -3.92 19.75
N TRP A 137 26.64 -3.10 19.67
CA TRP A 137 26.20 -2.50 18.40
C TRP A 137 27.15 -1.42 17.86
N GLY A 138 27.94 -0.78 18.72
CA GLY A 138 28.86 0.29 18.35
C GLY A 138 29.11 1.25 19.51
N ARG A 139 29.96 2.27 19.30
CA ARG A 139 30.15 3.35 20.28
C ARG A 139 29.00 4.38 20.22
N PRO A 140 28.73 5.13 21.29
CA PRO A 140 27.65 6.12 21.31
C PRO A 140 27.64 7.11 20.13
N ASP A 141 28.81 7.64 19.75
CA ASP A 141 28.98 8.55 18.61
C ASP A 141 28.64 7.91 17.26
N GLN A 142 28.86 6.60 17.14
CA GLN A 142 28.55 5.84 15.93
C GLN A 142 27.06 5.51 15.84
N LEU A 143 26.39 5.25 16.97
CA LEU A 143 24.98 4.85 16.96
C LEU A 143 24.03 6.03 16.65
N VAL A 144 24.48 7.26 16.88
CA VAL A 144 23.74 8.47 16.48
C VAL A 144 24.01 8.89 15.03
N ASP A 145 24.98 8.26 14.35
CA ASP A 145 25.18 8.40 12.89
C ASP A 145 24.24 7.42 12.16
N PRO A 146 23.22 7.92 11.43
CA PRO A 146 22.29 7.08 10.69
C PRO A 146 22.97 6.08 9.75
N THR A 147 24.07 6.49 9.10
CA THR A 147 24.76 5.63 8.12
C THR A 147 25.41 4.45 8.82
N TYR A 148 26.09 4.69 9.94
CA TYR A 148 26.68 3.63 10.73
C TYR A 148 25.61 2.73 11.34
N ALA A 149 24.60 3.30 12.01
CA ALA A 149 23.55 2.52 12.68
C ALA A 149 22.78 1.62 11.70
N THR A 150 22.44 2.13 10.51
CA THR A 150 21.85 1.32 9.44
C THR A 150 22.79 0.20 8.99
N ASN A 151 24.09 0.48 8.81
CA ASN A 151 25.04 -0.55 8.42
C ASN A 151 25.28 -1.61 9.50
N ALA A 152 25.25 -1.23 10.78
CA ALA A 152 25.31 -2.17 11.88
C ALA A 152 24.10 -3.11 11.86
N PHE A 153 22.89 -2.55 11.70
CA PHE A 153 21.64 -3.30 11.55
C PHE A 153 21.71 -4.28 10.37
N LEU A 154 22.04 -3.81 9.17
CA LEU A 154 22.12 -4.64 7.97
C LEU A 154 23.17 -5.76 8.10
N SER A 155 24.29 -5.51 8.77
CA SER A 155 25.30 -6.53 9.05
C SER A 155 24.77 -7.63 9.97
N SER A 156 23.97 -7.26 10.97
CA SER A 156 23.31 -8.22 11.86
C SER A 156 22.27 -9.05 11.09
N MET A 157 21.46 -8.40 10.25
CA MET A 157 20.46 -9.06 9.39
C MET A 157 21.09 -10.12 8.48
N VAL A 158 22.10 -9.75 7.68
CA VAL A 158 22.76 -10.67 6.75
C VAL A 158 23.43 -11.84 7.49
N ARG A 159 24.05 -11.59 8.65
CA ARG A 159 24.66 -12.64 9.47
C ARG A 159 23.62 -13.61 10.02
N LYS A 160 22.44 -13.11 10.38
CA LYS A 160 21.35 -13.92 10.95
C LYS A 160 20.62 -14.75 9.89
N TYR A 161 20.58 -14.26 8.66
CA TYR A 161 19.92 -14.90 7.52
C TYR A 161 20.93 -15.14 6.38
N PRO A 162 21.95 -16.01 6.59
CA PRO A 162 23.02 -16.24 5.62
C PRO A 162 22.54 -16.93 4.34
N ASP A 163 21.38 -17.60 4.40
CA ASP A 163 20.70 -18.23 3.26
C ASP A 163 19.87 -17.24 2.42
N GLY A 164 19.79 -15.98 2.85
CA GLY A 164 19.01 -14.95 2.16
C GLY A 164 17.50 -15.03 2.43
N SER A 165 17.02 -15.83 3.37
CA SER A 165 15.59 -15.97 3.69
C SER A 165 14.91 -14.67 4.16
N TRP A 166 15.69 -13.66 4.54
CA TRP A 166 15.20 -12.29 4.76
C TRP A 166 14.53 -11.67 3.52
N GLN A 167 14.82 -12.20 2.32
CA GLN A 167 14.27 -11.70 1.06
C GLN A 167 12.79 -12.08 0.83
N THR A 168 12.25 -13.03 1.58
CA THR A 168 10.89 -13.55 1.37
C THR A 168 10.08 -13.71 2.65
N GLY A 169 10.73 -13.74 3.82
CA GLY A 169 10.06 -13.86 5.12
C GLY A 169 9.32 -12.60 5.58
N ASP A 170 8.43 -12.74 6.56
CA ASP A 170 7.71 -11.62 7.19
C ASP A 170 8.68 -10.56 7.74
N VAL A 171 8.50 -9.31 7.30
CA VAL A 171 9.42 -8.21 7.60
C VAL A 171 9.40 -7.88 9.10
N GLY A 172 8.23 -7.98 9.75
CA GLY A 172 8.12 -7.77 11.19
C GLY A 172 8.92 -8.80 11.99
N ALA A 173 8.77 -10.08 11.65
CA ALA A 173 9.50 -11.19 12.26
C ALA A 173 11.01 -11.09 12.01
N ILE A 174 11.43 -10.72 10.80
CA ILE A 174 12.84 -10.48 10.48
C ILE A 174 13.39 -9.34 11.35
N SER A 175 12.69 -8.21 11.40
CA SER A 175 13.10 -7.03 12.19
C SER A 175 13.26 -7.38 13.68
N GLN A 176 12.26 -8.06 14.25
CA GLN A 176 12.31 -8.54 15.63
C GLN A 176 13.46 -9.52 15.86
N ALA A 177 13.70 -10.44 14.94
CA ALA A 177 14.78 -11.41 15.07
C ALA A 177 16.15 -10.73 15.07
N VAL A 178 16.34 -9.70 14.25
CA VAL A 178 17.60 -8.94 14.21
C VAL A 178 17.82 -8.12 15.48
N GLN A 179 16.80 -7.39 15.93
CA GLN A 179 16.90 -6.50 17.10
C GLN A 179 16.83 -7.22 18.45
N ARG A 180 16.11 -8.34 18.53
CA ARG A 180 15.82 -9.08 19.78
C ARG A 180 15.16 -8.18 20.84
N SER A 181 14.15 -7.40 20.44
CA SER A 181 13.40 -6.54 21.36
C SER A 181 12.48 -7.34 22.28
N ALA A 182 12.12 -6.78 23.44
CA ALA A 182 11.13 -7.34 24.36
C ALA A 182 9.69 -7.27 23.82
N PHE A 183 9.46 -6.55 22.71
CA PHE A 183 8.15 -6.33 22.11
C PHE A 183 8.06 -6.93 20.68
N PRO A 184 7.96 -8.25 20.53
CA PRO A 184 8.06 -8.91 19.23
C PRO A 184 6.99 -8.50 18.22
N ARG A 185 5.81 -8.04 18.67
CA ARG A 185 4.71 -7.61 17.80
C ARG A 185 4.74 -6.12 17.43
N ALA A 186 5.80 -5.39 17.80
CA ALA A 186 5.90 -3.95 17.54
C ALA A 186 6.25 -3.61 16.08
N TYR A 187 6.79 -4.55 15.30
CA TYR A 187 7.34 -4.29 13.97
C TYR A 187 6.33 -4.51 12.85
N SER A 188 5.59 -5.63 12.87
CA SER A 188 4.65 -5.99 11.81
C SER A 188 3.64 -4.87 11.48
N PRO A 189 3.08 -4.11 12.46
CA PRO A 189 2.19 -3.00 12.16
C PRO A 189 2.83 -1.85 11.36
N GLU A 190 4.15 -1.69 11.43
CA GLU A 190 4.88 -0.57 10.80
C GLU A 190 5.44 -0.93 9.42
N ALA A 191 5.39 -2.21 9.05
CA ALA A 191 6.06 -2.72 7.87
C ALA A 191 5.48 -2.16 6.57
N LEU A 192 4.18 -1.88 6.58
CA LEU A 192 3.46 -1.32 5.45
C LEU A 192 3.79 0.16 5.22
N ASP A 193 3.81 0.96 6.27
CA ASP A 193 4.25 2.37 6.22
C ASP A 193 5.69 2.46 5.68
N ALA A 194 6.57 1.57 6.16
CA ALA A 194 7.94 1.48 5.65
C ALA A 194 7.98 1.12 4.16
N GLU A 195 7.13 0.20 3.69
CA GLU A 195 7.09 -0.16 2.28
C GLU A 195 6.68 1.02 1.39
N LEU A 196 5.68 1.80 1.81
CA LEU A 196 5.20 2.97 1.08
C LEU A 196 6.27 4.07 1.01
N ILE A 197 6.93 4.36 2.14
CA ILE A 197 8.04 5.32 2.18
C ILE A 197 9.17 4.86 1.27
N VAL A 198 9.59 3.59 1.36
CA VAL A 198 10.67 3.06 0.53
C VAL A 198 10.28 3.01 -0.94
N ALA A 199 9.04 2.67 -1.29
CA ALA A 199 8.55 2.70 -2.67
C ALA A 199 8.77 4.08 -3.31
N ALA A 200 8.35 5.14 -2.61
CA ALA A 200 8.49 6.50 -3.09
C ALA A 200 9.95 6.97 -3.18
N LEU A 201 10.83 6.46 -2.32
CA LEU A 201 12.24 6.88 -2.28
C LEU A 201 13.17 6.04 -3.18
N TRP A 202 12.77 4.82 -3.57
CA TRP A 202 13.65 3.86 -4.27
C TRP A 202 13.81 4.16 -5.77
N GLY A 203 12.86 4.87 -6.39
CA GLY A 203 12.75 5.01 -7.85
C GLY A 203 12.72 6.45 -8.39
N THR A 204 13.05 7.48 -7.62
CA THR A 204 13.10 8.86 -8.14
C THR A 204 14.39 9.10 -8.97
N ALA A 205 14.43 8.51 -10.16
CA ALA A 205 15.14 9.04 -11.32
C ALA A 205 14.06 9.49 -12.33
N GLU A 206 14.19 10.72 -12.81
CA GLU A 206 13.29 11.48 -13.68
C GLU A 206 12.66 10.64 -14.83
N SER A 207 11.33 10.64 -14.94
CA SER A 207 10.61 9.91 -15.99
C SER A 207 10.63 10.66 -17.33
N ALA A 208 11.12 10.01 -18.38
CA ALA A 208 11.02 10.50 -19.76
C ALA A 208 9.61 10.24 -20.36
N PRO A 209 9.17 11.03 -21.36
CA PRO A 209 7.86 10.86 -22.00
C PRO A 209 7.84 9.69 -22.99
N VAL A 210 6.73 8.94 -22.99
CA VAL A 210 6.45 7.85 -23.95
C VAL A 210 6.15 8.43 -25.34
N PRO A 211 6.68 7.88 -26.45
CA PRO A 211 6.42 8.39 -27.79
C PRO A 211 4.99 8.10 -28.28
N SER A 212 4.43 9.02 -29.06
CA SER A 212 3.09 8.90 -29.65
C SER A 212 3.12 8.62 -31.15
N ALA A 213 1.97 8.10 -31.64
CA ALA A 213 1.47 7.91 -33.02
C ALA A 213 1.88 6.62 -33.75
N SER A 214 0.93 5.84 -34.33
CA SER A 214 0.13 6.26 -35.49
C SER A 214 -1.15 5.42 -35.75
N ALA A 215 -2.04 5.99 -36.58
CA ALA A 215 -3.39 5.60 -37.03
C ALA A 215 -4.51 5.81 -35.98
N LYS A 216 -5.43 6.74 -36.28
CA LYS A 216 -6.57 7.11 -35.41
C LYS A 216 -7.61 5.99 -35.47
N PRO A 217 -7.76 5.16 -34.43
CA PRO A 217 -8.69 4.05 -34.45
C PRO A 217 -10.11 4.59 -34.23
N THR A 218 -11.10 4.06 -34.94
CA THR A 218 -12.48 4.61 -34.96
C THR A 218 -13.57 3.59 -34.57
N GLY A 219 -13.19 2.36 -34.24
CA GLY A 219 -14.10 1.34 -33.71
C GLY A 219 -14.08 1.19 -32.18
N PRO A 220 -15.09 0.51 -31.61
CA PRO A 220 -15.13 0.18 -30.18
C PRO A 220 -13.93 -0.68 -29.78
N LEU A 221 -13.39 -0.43 -28.59
CA LEU A 221 -12.15 -1.01 -28.06
C LEU A 221 -10.92 -0.76 -28.92
N GLN A 222 -10.92 0.33 -29.69
CA GLN A 222 -9.77 0.74 -30.50
C GLN A 222 -9.21 2.11 -30.15
N LYS A 223 -10.02 3.00 -29.60
CA LYS A 223 -9.55 4.33 -29.16
C LYS A 223 -8.96 4.23 -27.75
N ALA A 224 -7.66 4.47 -27.61
CA ALA A 224 -7.06 4.61 -26.28
C ALA A 224 -7.66 5.84 -25.57
N LEU A 225 -8.28 5.61 -24.41
CA LEU A 225 -8.76 6.65 -23.50
C LEU A 225 -7.63 7.11 -22.58
N ILE A 226 -6.79 6.17 -22.12
CA ILE A 226 -5.67 6.42 -21.20
C ILE A 226 -4.46 5.57 -21.54
N THR A 227 -3.27 6.13 -21.33
CA THR A 227 -2.01 5.41 -21.15
C THR A 227 -1.36 5.93 -19.87
N ALA A 228 -1.14 5.06 -18.89
CA ALA A 228 -0.61 5.45 -17.59
C ALA A 228 0.49 4.49 -17.12
N ALA A 229 1.48 5.04 -16.41
CA ALA A 229 2.43 4.26 -15.63
C ALA A 229 2.07 4.43 -14.15
N THR A 230 1.81 3.33 -13.48
CA THR A 230 1.37 3.35 -12.08
C THR A 230 2.54 3.57 -11.13
N VAL A 231 2.21 3.97 -9.89
CA VAL A 231 3.15 3.94 -8.75
C VAL A 231 3.47 2.52 -8.28
N LEU A 232 2.82 1.50 -8.86
CA LEU A 232 3.21 0.12 -8.60
C LEU A 232 4.55 -0.13 -9.27
N GLY A 233 5.53 -0.51 -8.44
CA GLY A 233 6.72 -1.21 -8.93
C GLY A 233 6.34 -2.56 -9.56
N PRO A 234 7.32 -3.42 -9.87
CA PRO A 234 7.06 -4.67 -10.56
C PRO A 234 6.00 -5.51 -9.83
N ILE A 235 4.91 -5.82 -10.53
CA ILE A 235 3.83 -6.66 -10.03
C ILE A 235 4.27 -8.12 -10.23
N ALA A 236 4.42 -8.86 -9.13
CA ALA A 236 4.77 -10.27 -9.20
C ALA A 236 3.63 -11.07 -9.84
N THR A 237 3.94 -12.25 -10.38
CA THR A 237 2.97 -13.14 -11.05
C THR A 237 1.80 -13.58 -10.16
N ARG A 238 1.90 -13.42 -8.84
CA ARG A 238 0.88 -13.80 -7.85
C ARG A 238 -0.05 -12.66 -7.43
N ASN A 239 -0.02 -11.56 -8.16
CA ASN A 239 -0.86 -10.41 -7.86
C ASN A 239 -2.12 -10.45 -8.74
N GLU A 240 -3.29 -10.39 -8.11
CA GLU A 240 -4.57 -10.32 -8.78
C GLU A 240 -5.00 -8.86 -8.93
N LEU A 241 -5.60 -8.54 -10.08
CA LEU A 241 -6.07 -7.19 -10.38
C LEU A 241 -7.59 -7.22 -10.49
N ALA A 242 -8.24 -6.22 -9.91
CA ALA A 242 -9.67 -6.00 -10.03
C ALA A 242 -9.96 -4.50 -10.16
N LEU A 243 -11.11 -4.15 -10.74
CA LEU A 243 -11.60 -2.79 -10.80
C LEU A 243 -12.80 -2.64 -9.88
N THR A 244 -12.85 -1.53 -9.14
CA THR A 244 -13.96 -1.23 -8.22
C THR A 244 -13.97 0.27 -7.92
N ASP A 245 -15.13 0.89 -7.72
CA ASP A 245 -15.20 2.29 -7.27
C ASP A 245 -15.02 2.32 -5.74
N TRP A 246 -13.77 2.45 -5.29
CA TRP A 246 -13.43 2.31 -3.87
C TRP A 246 -13.79 3.55 -3.06
N ASN A 247 -13.57 4.73 -3.62
CA ASN A 247 -13.81 6.00 -2.94
C ASN A 247 -15.25 6.55 -3.16
N GLY A 248 -16.00 6.01 -4.12
CA GLY A 248 -17.37 6.40 -4.44
C GLY A 248 -17.46 7.64 -5.34
N ASP A 249 -16.42 7.93 -6.13
CA ASP A 249 -16.36 9.09 -7.01
C ASP A 249 -16.94 8.83 -8.42
N GLY A 250 -17.38 7.60 -8.68
CA GLY A 250 -17.93 7.17 -9.96
C GLY A 250 -16.87 6.86 -11.01
N LYS A 251 -15.58 6.87 -10.66
CA LYS A 251 -14.49 6.36 -11.48
C LYS A 251 -13.96 5.03 -10.93
N PRO A 252 -13.78 4.02 -11.78
CA PRO A 252 -13.21 2.74 -11.35
C PRO A 252 -11.78 2.91 -10.81
N ASP A 253 -11.54 2.48 -9.58
CA ASP A 253 -10.23 2.36 -8.96
C ASP A 253 -9.61 0.99 -9.25
N LEU A 254 -8.27 0.93 -9.28
CA LEU A 254 -7.55 -0.32 -9.50
C LEU A 254 -7.16 -0.95 -8.16
N ALA A 255 -7.70 -2.14 -7.90
CA ALA A 255 -7.33 -2.97 -6.78
C ALA A 255 -6.25 -3.98 -7.18
N LEU A 256 -5.24 -4.11 -6.32
CA LEU A 256 -4.17 -5.09 -6.41
C LEU A 256 -4.18 -5.95 -5.14
N VAL A 257 -4.37 -7.26 -5.30
CA VAL A 257 -4.33 -8.23 -4.20
C VAL A 257 -3.04 -9.05 -4.29
N ASN A 258 -2.22 -9.01 -3.24
CA ASN A 258 -1.00 -9.79 -3.12
C ASN A 258 -1.21 -10.88 -2.07
N GLY A 259 -1.34 -12.14 -2.50
CA GLY A 259 -1.64 -13.24 -1.58
C GLY A 259 -0.46 -13.77 -0.77
N SER A 260 0.76 -13.74 -1.31
CA SER A 260 1.94 -14.32 -0.68
C SER A 260 3.22 -13.53 -0.98
N GLY A 261 4.29 -13.79 -0.21
CA GLY A 261 5.58 -13.08 -0.34
C GLY A 261 5.54 -11.62 0.14
N THR A 262 4.45 -11.25 0.80
CA THR A 262 4.13 -9.90 1.26
C THR A 262 5.05 -9.47 2.41
N VAL A 263 5.05 -8.17 2.67
CA VAL A 263 5.88 -7.57 3.72
C VAL A 263 5.37 -7.96 5.10
N THR A 264 4.05 -8.06 5.26
CA THR A 264 3.37 -8.43 6.51
C THR A 264 3.14 -9.94 6.70
N GLY A 265 3.50 -10.76 5.69
CA GLY A 265 3.22 -12.20 5.68
C GLY A 265 1.73 -12.55 5.56
N LYS A 266 0.87 -11.56 5.31
CA LYS A 266 -0.59 -11.68 5.12
C LYS A 266 -0.98 -11.34 3.70
N THR A 267 -2.20 -11.66 3.28
CA THR A 267 -2.76 -11.10 2.05
C THR A 267 -2.85 -9.58 2.18
N GLU A 268 -2.28 -8.84 1.22
CA GLU A 268 -2.26 -7.37 1.19
C GLU A 268 -3.09 -6.85 0.02
N VAL A 269 -3.81 -5.75 0.23
CA VAL A 269 -4.59 -5.05 -0.80
C VAL A 269 -4.03 -3.64 -0.97
N ARG A 270 -3.88 -3.22 -2.23
CA ARG A 270 -3.56 -1.83 -2.60
C ARG A 270 -4.60 -1.32 -3.56
N ILE A 271 -5.09 -0.10 -3.34
CA ILE A 271 -6.07 0.55 -4.20
C ILE A 271 -5.45 1.82 -4.77
N MET A 272 -5.49 1.97 -6.09
CA MET A 272 -5.05 3.18 -6.81
C MET A 272 -6.25 3.94 -7.37
N ASP A 273 -6.16 5.25 -7.26
CA ASP A 273 -7.22 6.20 -7.60
C ASP A 273 -7.40 6.35 -9.11
N GLY A 274 -8.54 5.92 -9.64
CA GLY A 274 -8.91 6.05 -11.04
C GLY A 274 -9.06 7.50 -11.49
N ALA A 275 -9.57 8.40 -10.66
CA ALA A 275 -9.70 9.82 -10.97
C ALA A 275 -8.33 10.51 -11.16
N THR A 276 -7.27 9.96 -10.58
CA THR A 276 -5.88 10.41 -10.81
C THR A 276 -5.16 9.67 -11.94
N ASN A 277 -5.87 8.89 -12.76
CA ASN A 277 -5.29 7.95 -13.73
C ASN A 277 -4.32 6.97 -13.04
N PHE A 278 -4.69 6.49 -11.86
CA PHE A 278 -3.95 5.55 -11.02
C PHE A 278 -2.57 6.05 -10.55
N ALA A 279 -2.38 7.38 -10.55
CA ALA A 279 -1.16 8.02 -10.07
C ALA A 279 -1.13 8.14 -8.54
N ALA A 280 -2.29 8.18 -7.88
CA ALA A 280 -2.41 8.21 -6.43
C ALA A 280 -2.80 6.84 -5.88
N LEU A 281 -2.24 6.53 -4.70
CA LEU A 281 -2.58 5.35 -3.93
C LEU A 281 -3.58 5.73 -2.84
N ILE A 282 -4.77 5.17 -2.89
CA ILE A 282 -5.83 5.44 -1.90
C ILE A 282 -5.60 4.60 -0.65
N LEU A 283 -5.39 3.30 -0.85
CA LEU A 283 -5.26 2.34 0.23
C LEU A 283 -4.04 1.46 0.01
N THR A 284 -3.37 1.14 1.10
CA THR A 284 -2.50 -0.03 1.18
C THR A 284 -2.68 -0.60 2.57
N THR A 285 -3.11 -1.86 2.64
CA THR A 285 -3.46 -2.53 3.90
C THR A 285 -3.14 -4.02 3.83
N ALA A 286 -2.78 -4.62 4.97
CA ALA A 286 -2.72 -6.07 5.12
C ALA A 286 -4.07 -6.54 5.68
N THR A 287 -4.73 -7.49 5.04
CA THR A 287 -6.08 -7.93 5.41
C THR A 287 -6.12 -8.74 6.73
N ALA A 288 -7.31 -9.12 7.16
CA ALA A 288 -7.49 -10.08 8.25
C ALA A 288 -6.92 -11.47 7.92
N LEU A 289 -6.77 -11.81 6.63
CA LEU A 289 -6.32 -13.11 6.19
C LEU A 289 -4.82 -13.33 6.41
N GLY A 290 -4.47 -14.59 6.64
CA GLY A 290 -3.10 -15.06 6.52
C GLY A 290 -2.60 -15.01 5.06
N PRO A 291 -1.45 -15.63 4.75
CA PRO A 291 -1.00 -15.74 3.38
C PRO A 291 -1.93 -16.68 2.59
N THR A 292 -2.25 -16.28 1.37
CA THR A 292 -3.04 -17.05 0.39
C THR A 292 -2.16 -17.48 -0.79
N ASP A 293 -2.60 -18.47 -1.55
CA ASP A 293 -1.85 -19.07 -2.67
C ASP A 293 -2.71 -19.21 -3.94
N GLU A 294 -2.21 -19.96 -4.94
CA GLU A 294 -2.90 -20.15 -6.23
C GLU A 294 -4.29 -20.82 -6.13
N ARG A 295 -4.69 -21.31 -4.96
CA ARG A 295 -6.02 -21.88 -4.74
C ARG A 295 -7.08 -20.83 -4.44
N PHE A 296 -6.70 -19.56 -4.30
CA PHE A 296 -7.60 -18.45 -3.99
C PHE A 296 -7.92 -17.62 -5.24
N ASP A 297 -9.13 -17.07 -5.29
CA ASP A 297 -9.66 -16.13 -6.29
C ASP A 297 -10.22 -14.90 -5.54
N TYR A 298 -10.17 -13.70 -6.14
CA TYR A 298 -10.64 -12.47 -5.49
C TYR A 298 -11.65 -11.71 -6.34
N ALA A 299 -12.67 -11.14 -5.69
CA ALA A 299 -13.61 -10.20 -6.31
C ALA A 299 -13.94 -9.05 -5.36
N PHE A 300 -14.34 -7.91 -5.90
CA PHE A 300 -14.74 -6.74 -5.12
C PHE A 300 -16.19 -6.38 -5.42
N ALA A 301 -17.02 -6.26 -4.39
CA ALA A 301 -18.41 -5.82 -4.49
C ALA A 301 -18.94 -5.41 -3.11
N ASP A 302 -19.93 -4.53 -3.04
CA ASP A 302 -20.52 -4.06 -1.78
C ASP A 302 -21.52 -5.08 -1.22
N TRP A 303 -21.07 -5.94 -0.29
CA TRP A 303 -21.90 -7.02 0.28
C TRP A 303 -22.84 -6.52 1.38
N ASN A 304 -22.37 -5.57 2.19
CA ASN A 304 -23.12 -5.08 3.36
C ASN A 304 -24.01 -3.86 3.06
N GLY A 305 -23.91 -3.26 1.86
CA GLY A 305 -24.69 -2.12 1.40
C GLY A 305 -24.20 -0.76 1.91
N ASP A 306 -22.95 -0.67 2.38
CA ASP A 306 -22.37 0.55 2.95
C ASP A 306 -21.71 1.49 1.91
N LYS A 307 -21.75 1.10 0.63
CA LYS A 307 -21.12 1.80 -0.51
C LYS A 307 -19.59 1.82 -0.45
N ARG A 308 -18.98 0.90 0.29
CA ARG A 308 -17.56 0.56 0.20
C ARG A 308 -17.46 -0.86 -0.36
N PRO A 309 -16.69 -1.08 -1.43
CA PRO A 309 -16.50 -2.42 -1.94
C PRO A 309 -15.86 -3.35 -0.90
N ASP A 310 -16.50 -4.48 -0.63
CA ASP A 310 -15.98 -5.57 0.19
C ASP A 310 -15.14 -6.53 -0.66
N LEU A 311 -14.22 -7.26 -0.01
CA LEU A 311 -13.37 -8.24 -0.68
C LEU A 311 -13.93 -9.65 -0.49
N PHE A 312 -14.37 -10.25 -1.60
CA PHE A 312 -14.71 -11.66 -1.69
C PHE A 312 -13.44 -12.46 -1.95
N VAL A 313 -13.20 -13.46 -1.12
CA VAL A 313 -12.06 -14.36 -1.20
C VAL A 313 -12.60 -15.78 -1.33
N THR A 314 -12.39 -16.39 -2.48
CA THR A 314 -12.86 -17.76 -2.73
C THR A 314 -11.71 -18.74 -2.65
N GLN A 315 -11.72 -19.63 -1.66
CA GLN A 315 -10.81 -20.76 -1.59
C GLN A 315 -11.37 -21.93 -2.41
N ARG A 316 -10.79 -22.14 -3.60
CA ARG A 316 -11.26 -23.15 -4.57
C ARG A 316 -11.10 -24.57 -4.06
N SER A 317 -9.95 -24.87 -3.44
CA SER A 317 -9.60 -26.20 -2.97
C SER A 317 -8.70 -26.20 -1.73
N GLY A 318 -8.59 -27.36 -1.09
CA GLY A 318 -7.74 -27.59 0.08
C GLY A 318 -8.29 -27.03 1.38
N ALA A 319 -9.53 -26.57 1.39
CA ALA A 319 -10.25 -26.20 2.60
C ALA A 319 -10.57 -27.44 3.45
N ALA A 320 -10.65 -27.28 4.78
CA ALA A 320 -10.89 -28.39 5.70
C ALA A 320 -12.28 -29.04 5.51
N SER A 321 -13.26 -28.28 4.99
CA SER A 321 -14.58 -28.79 4.62
C SER A 321 -14.56 -29.73 3.41
N GLY A 322 -13.48 -29.74 2.61
CA GLY A 322 -13.43 -30.43 1.32
C GLY A 322 -14.30 -29.80 0.24
N ARG A 323 -14.77 -28.56 0.45
CA ARG A 323 -15.64 -27.80 -0.48
C ARG A 323 -14.99 -26.47 -0.85
N THR A 324 -15.62 -25.76 -1.79
CA THR A 324 -15.27 -24.36 -2.04
C THR A 324 -15.76 -23.51 -0.86
N GLU A 325 -14.89 -22.68 -0.29
CA GLU A 325 -15.22 -21.76 0.80
C GLU A 325 -15.11 -20.31 0.31
N VAL A 326 -16.01 -19.46 0.79
CA VAL A 326 -15.99 -18.03 0.50
C VAL A 326 -15.75 -17.29 1.81
N GLN A 327 -14.99 -16.21 1.77
CA GLN A 327 -14.82 -15.29 2.88
C GLN A 327 -15.05 -13.88 2.37
N ILE A 328 -15.83 -13.08 3.09
CA ILE A 328 -16.11 -11.69 2.71
C ILE A 328 -15.50 -10.79 3.77
N LEU A 329 -14.58 -9.91 3.35
CA LEU A 329 -13.90 -8.98 4.22
C LEU A 329 -14.42 -7.56 4.01
N ASP A 330 -14.68 -6.88 5.13
CA ASP A 330 -15.30 -5.56 5.18
C ASP A 330 -14.38 -4.47 4.61
N GLY A 331 -14.80 -3.83 3.53
CA GLY A 331 -14.09 -2.74 2.87
C GLY A 331 -13.96 -1.51 3.77
N ALA A 332 -15.03 -1.15 4.50
CA ALA A 332 -15.03 -0.01 5.40
C ALA A 332 -14.01 -0.12 6.55
N SER A 333 -13.71 -1.33 7.02
CA SER A 333 -12.67 -1.61 8.00
C SER A 333 -11.24 -1.59 7.41
N GLY A 334 -11.08 -1.44 6.09
CA GLY A 334 -9.82 -1.69 5.40
C GLY A 334 -9.45 -3.18 5.39
N PHE A 335 -10.45 -4.04 5.22
CA PHE A 335 -10.37 -5.51 5.21
C PHE A 335 -9.81 -6.11 6.50
N GLN A 336 -10.00 -5.44 7.64
CA GLN A 336 -9.58 -5.95 8.96
C GLN A 336 -10.64 -6.82 9.63
N GLN A 337 -11.89 -6.72 9.18
CA GLN A 337 -13.02 -7.48 9.71
C GLN A 337 -13.52 -8.45 8.65
N ILE A 338 -13.84 -9.68 9.08
CA ILE A 338 -14.49 -10.68 8.24
C ILE A 338 -16.01 -10.59 8.52
N LEU A 339 -16.79 -10.36 7.46
CA LEU A 339 -18.25 -10.25 7.52
C LEU A 339 -18.93 -11.63 7.44
N LEU A 340 -18.39 -12.53 6.63
CA LEU A 340 -18.97 -13.84 6.36
C LEU A 340 -17.89 -14.86 5.99
N GLU A 341 -18.07 -16.13 6.39
CA GLU A 341 -17.18 -17.26 6.03
C GLU A 341 -17.99 -18.53 5.71
N PRO A 342 -18.89 -18.54 4.70
CA PRO A 342 -19.75 -19.70 4.50
C PRO A 342 -19.01 -20.80 3.73
N THR A 343 -19.41 -22.05 3.99
CA THR A 343 -19.11 -23.16 3.08
C THR A 343 -20.14 -23.15 1.94
N ALA A 344 -19.70 -22.96 0.69
CA ALA A 344 -20.61 -22.92 -0.44
C ALA A 344 -21.24 -24.31 -0.69
N VAL A 345 -22.43 -24.32 -1.30
CA VAL A 345 -23.06 -25.55 -1.82
C VAL A 345 -22.25 -26.18 -2.96
N LEU A 346 -21.15 -25.55 -3.38
CA LEU A 346 -20.25 -26.01 -4.41
C LEU A 346 -19.21 -27.00 -3.86
N ALA A 347 -18.98 -28.10 -4.59
CA ALA A 347 -17.85 -28.99 -4.29
C ALA A 347 -16.49 -28.26 -4.44
N ALA A 348 -15.40 -28.88 -4.01
CA ALA A 348 -14.07 -28.31 -4.28
C ALA A 348 -13.87 -28.07 -5.78
N THR A 349 -13.36 -26.88 -6.11
CA THR A 349 -13.06 -26.40 -7.47
C THR A 349 -11.55 -26.26 -7.68
N ASP A 350 -11.14 -25.77 -8.85
CA ASP A 350 -9.74 -25.65 -9.24
C ASP A 350 -9.51 -24.47 -10.20
N GLU A 351 -8.31 -24.38 -10.79
CA GLU A 351 -7.89 -23.27 -11.65
C GLU A 351 -8.77 -23.03 -12.89
N ARG A 352 -9.68 -23.96 -13.21
CA ARG A 352 -10.64 -23.87 -14.31
C ARG A 352 -11.88 -23.05 -13.95
N PHE A 353 -12.04 -22.69 -12.67
CA PHE A 353 -13.17 -21.93 -12.16
C PHE A 353 -12.79 -20.46 -11.91
N ARG A 354 -13.72 -19.57 -12.22
CA ARG A 354 -13.68 -18.13 -11.95
C ARG A 354 -14.90 -17.71 -11.15
N PHE A 355 -14.72 -16.74 -10.27
CA PHE A 355 -15.75 -16.29 -9.34
C PHE A 355 -15.99 -14.78 -9.50
N ALA A 356 -17.25 -14.38 -9.51
CA ALA A 356 -17.66 -12.98 -9.49
C ALA A 356 -18.86 -12.81 -8.55
N ALA A 357 -19.02 -11.61 -8.00
CA ALA A 357 -20.14 -11.24 -7.15
C ALA A 357 -21.02 -10.24 -7.92
N ALA A 358 -22.31 -10.55 -8.08
CA ALA A 358 -23.28 -9.69 -8.74
C ALA A 358 -24.70 -10.06 -8.29
N ASP A 359 -25.60 -9.10 -8.18
CA ASP A 359 -27.03 -9.36 -7.92
C ASP A 359 -27.68 -9.96 -9.16
N TRP A 360 -27.74 -11.30 -9.23
CA TRP A 360 -28.13 -12.00 -10.45
C TRP A 360 -29.65 -12.07 -10.60
N ASN A 361 -30.38 -12.13 -9.49
CA ASN A 361 -31.83 -12.29 -9.47
C ASN A 361 -32.61 -10.98 -9.20
N GLY A 362 -31.91 -9.87 -8.93
CA GLY A 362 -32.49 -8.56 -8.67
C GLY A 362 -33.10 -8.43 -7.27
N ASP A 363 -32.60 -9.16 -6.28
CA ASP A 363 -33.10 -9.14 -4.89
C ASP A 363 -32.32 -8.20 -3.96
N ASP A 364 -31.45 -7.36 -4.52
CA ASP A 364 -30.53 -6.45 -3.83
C ASP A 364 -29.53 -7.18 -2.91
N ARG A 365 -29.30 -8.49 -3.12
CA ARG A 365 -28.19 -9.25 -2.53
C ARG A 365 -27.26 -9.75 -3.63
N LEU A 366 -25.96 -9.64 -3.37
CA LEU A 366 -24.96 -10.17 -4.28
C LEU A 366 -24.96 -11.69 -4.28
N ASP A 367 -25.10 -12.28 -5.45
CA ASP A 367 -24.95 -13.71 -5.69
C ASP A 367 -23.53 -14.05 -6.12
N LEU A 368 -23.14 -15.32 -5.95
CA LEU A 368 -21.85 -15.80 -6.44
C LEU A 368 -22.04 -16.45 -7.83
N VAL A 369 -21.54 -15.77 -8.86
CA VAL A 369 -21.49 -16.30 -10.23
C VAL A 369 -20.21 -17.12 -10.39
N VAL A 370 -20.38 -18.40 -10.70
CA VAL A 370 -19.29 -19.36 -10.82
C VAL A 370 -19.20 -19.83 -12.25
N THR A 371 -18.06 -19.57 -12.89
CA THR A 371 -17.82 -19.92 -14.30
C THR A 371 -16.72 -20.96 -14.42
N GLN A 372 -17.06 -22.14 -14.94
CA GLN A 372 -16.08 -23.16 -15.33
C GLN A 372 -15.69 -22.97 -16.80
N THR A 373 -14.45 -22.55 -17.03
CA THR A 373 -13.99 -22.19 -18.38
C THR A 373 -13.48 -23.37 -19.17
N SER A 374 -13.07 -24.47 -18.53
CA SER A 374 -12.46 -25.63 -19.21
C SER A 374 -12.72 -26.96 -18.48
N GLY A 375 -12.56 -28.07 -19.22
CA GLY A 375 -12.77 -29.43 -18.70
C GLY A 375 -14.20 -29.70 -18.23
N THR A 376 -15.17 -29.07 -18.89
CA THR A 376 -16.61 -29.21 -18.64
C THR A 376 -17.17 -30.45 -19.33
N GLY A 377 -18.28 -30.99 -18.80
CA GLY A 377 -18.93 -32.18 -19.36
C GLY A 377 -19.55 -31.92 -20.74
N THR A 378 -19.97 -30.68 -21.00
CA THR A 378 -20.58 -30.28 -22.28
C THR A 378 -19.58 -29.88 -23.36
N GLY A 379 -18.30 -29.72 -23.01
CA GLY A 379 -17.27 -29.12 -23.89
C GLY A 379 -17.46 -27.62 -24.13
N LYS A 380 -18.46 -27.01 -23.49
CA LYS A 380 -18.74 -25.57 -23.50
C LYS A 380 -18.43 -24.96 -22.15
N MET A 381 -18.21 -23.65 -22.09
CA MET A 381 -18.10 -22.96 -20.80
C MET A 381 -19.43 -23.08 -20.06
N GLU A 382 -19.37 -23.40 -18.76
CA GLU A 382 -20.54 -23.64 -17.91
C GLU A 382 -20.60 -22.59 -16.80
N VAL A 383 -21.78 -22.00 -16.58
CA VAL A 383 -22.02 -21.01 -15.54
C VAL A 383 -23.10 -21.51 -14.58
N GLN A 384 -22.90 -21.29 -13.29
CA GLN A 384 -23.89 -21.53 -12.24
C GLN A 384 -23.88 -20.36 -11.27
N VAL A 385 -24.99 -20.15 -10.57
CA VAL A 385 -25.16 -19.02 -9.66
C VAL A 385 -25.61 -19.53 -8.30
N LEU A 386 -24.92 -19.10 -7.25
CA LEU A 386 -25.23 -19.43 -5.87
C LEU A 386 -25.89 -18.23 -5.19
N ASP A 387 -26.98 -18.52 -4.48
CA ASP A 387 -27.88 -17.56 -3.82
C ASP A 387 -27.18 -16.85 -2.65
N GLY A 388 -26.97 -15.53 -2.78
CA GLY A 388 -26.40 -14.67 -1.75
C GLY A 388 -27.27 -14.55 -0.51
N ALA A 389 -28.59 -14.45 -0.68
CA ALA A 389 -29.54 -14.43 0.43
C ALA A 389 -29.52 -15.73 1.25
N ALA A 390 -29.15 -16.85 0.61
CA ALA A 390 -28.89 -18.12 1.28
C ALA A 390 -27.42 -18.35 1.68
N THR A 391 -26.58 -17.31 1.71
CA THR A 391 -25.13 -17.39 2.02
C THR A 391 -24.39 -18.41 1.16
N PHE A 392 -24.75 -18.49 -0.12
CA PHE A 392 -24.23 -19.40 -1.14
C PHE A 392 -24.47 -20.90 -0.85
N GLN A 393 -25.42 -21.23 0.03
CA GLN A 393 -25.80 -22.60 0.35
C GLN A 393 -26.87 -23.19 -0.57
N LYS A 394 -27.31 -22.44 -1.58
CA LYS A 394 -28.34 -22.83 -2.55
C LYS A 394 -27.98 -22.34 -3.95
N HIS A 395 -28.37 -23.11 -4.97
CA HIS A 395 -28.28 -22.65 -6.37
C HIS A 395 -29.48 -21.80 -6.75
N LEU A 396 -29.25 -20.62 -7.32
CA LEU A 396 -30.25 -19.87 -8.09
C LEU A 396 -30.33 -20.39 -9.52
N MET A 397 -29.16 -20.63 -10.12
CA MET A 397 -29.03 -21.20 -11.45
C MET A 397 -28.12 -22.44 -11.38
N PRO A 398 -28.60 -23.63 -11.79
CA PRO A 398 -27.72 -24.79 -11.94
C PRO A 398 -26.74 -24.57 -13.09
N ALA A 399 -25.70 -25.42 -13.18
CA ALA A 399 -24.73 -25.35 -14.26
C ALA A 399 -25.40 -25.36 -15.64
N THR A 400 -25.22 -24.25 -16.36
CA THR A 400 -25.81 -23.98 -17.67
C THR A 400 -24.70 -23.73 -18.67
N ALA A 401 -24.71 -24.48 -19.78
CA ALA A 401 -23.74 -24.31 -20.85
C ALA A 401 -24.01 -23.02 -21.65
N THR A 402 -22.99 -22.19 -21.78
CA THR A 402 -22.99 -21.03 -22.67
C THR A 402 -22.82 -21.46 -24.14
N PRO A 403 -23.01 -20.57 -25.12
CA PRO A 403 -22.64 -20.84 -26.51
C PRO A 403 -21.14 -21.02 -26.74
N GLU A 404 -20.29 -20.57 -25.80
CA GLU A 404 -18.84 -20.58 -25.95
C GLU A 404 -18.21 -21.94 -25.71
N THR A 405 -17.20 -22.27 -26.53
CA THR A 405 -16.37 -23.46 -26.31
C THR A 405 -15.55 -23.29 -25.04
N ALA A 406 -15.44 -24.37 -24.27
CA ALA A 406 -14.57 -24.40 -23.12
C ALA A 406 -13.10 -24.25 -23.55
N GLY A 407 -12.34 -23.41 -22.87
CA GLY A 407 -10.95 -23.11 -23.17
C GLY A 407 -10.18 -22.62 -21.94
N THR A 408 -8.89 -22.94 -21.88
CA THR A 408 -8.02 -22.40 -20.85
C THR A 408 -7.72 -20.94 -21.15
N GLY A 409 -7.77 -20.08 -20.12
CA GLY A 409 -7.31 -18.70 -20.23
C GLY A 409 -8.25 -17.73 -20.92
N HIS A 410 -9.57 -17.97 -20.91
CA HIS A 410 -10.55 -16.93 -21.22
C HIS A 410 -10.87 -16.15 -19.92
N PRO A 411 -10.46 -14.88 -19.77
CA PRO A 411 -11.00 -14.05 -18.70
C PRO A 411 -12.51 -13.90 -18.87
N VAL A 412 -13.20 -13.87 -17.74
CA VAL A 412 -14.65 -13.74 -17.67
C VAL A 412 -14.92 -12.61 -16.69
N VAL A 413 -15.79 -11.69 -17.09
CA VAL A 413 -16.26 -10.57 -16.25
C VAL A 413 -17.77 -10.67 -16.18
N VAL A 414 -18.32 -10.37 -15.00
CA VAL A 414 -19.77 -10.25 -14.79
C VAL A 414 -20.07 -8.79 -14.53
N THR A 415 -20.93 -8.20 -15.35
CA THR A 415 -21.35 -6.79 -15.26
C THR A 415 -22.66 -6.61 -16.01
N ASP A 416 -23.50 -5.69 -15.58
CA ASP A 416 -24.67 -5.27 -16.35
C ASP A 416 -24.18 -4.50 -17.61
N TYR A 417 -24.17 -5.16 -18.77
CA TYR A 417 -23.56 -4.64 -20.00
C TYR A 417 -24.51 -3.70 -20.74
N ASP A 418 -25.81 -4.03 -20.77
CA ASP A 418 -26.81 -3.25 -21.51
C ASP A 418 -27.71 -2.38 -20.63
N ASN A 419 -27.40 -2.29 -19.33
CA ASN A 419 -28.09 -1.48 -18.32
C ASN A 419 -29.54 -1.92 -18.07
N ASP A 420 -29.83 -3.22 -18.21
CA ASP A 420 -31.13 -3.80 -17.95
C ASP A 420 -31.32 -4.25 -16.48
N ARG A 421 -30.32 -3.99 -15.63
CA ARG A 421 -30.21 -4.41 -14.22
C ARG A 421 -30.05 -5.92 -14.00
N HIS A 422 -29.77 -6.68 -15.04
CA HIS A 422 -29.38 -8.08 -14.93
C HIS A 422 -27.89 -8.20 -15.26
N PRO A 423 -27.08 -8.85 -14.43
CA PRO A 423 -25.68 -9.02 -14.73
C PRO A 423 -25.46 -9.90 -15.97
N ASP A 424 -24.67 -9.40 -16.91
CA ASP A 424 -24.27 -10.10 -18.12
C ASP A 424 -22.89 -10.74 -17.99
N LEU A 425 -22.64 -11.76 -18.81
CA LEU A 425 -21.34 -12.43 -18.87
C LEU A 425 -20.52 -11.91 -20.06
N VAL A 426 -19.39 -11.28 -19.77
CA VAL A 426 -18.42 -10.86 -20.78
C VAL A 426 -17.25 -11.83 -20.83
N VAL A 427 -17.07 -12.49 -21.97
CA VAL A 427 -16.02 -13.48 -22.22
C VAL A 427 -14.96 -12.89 -23.14
N LEU A 428 -13.71 -12.93 -22.68
CA LEU A 428 -12.53 -12.47 -23.41
C LEU A 428 -11.77 -13.68 -23.95
N GLN A 429 -11.68 -13.81 -25.27
CA GLN A 429 -10.83 -14.80 -25.91
C GLN A 429 -9.55 -14.15 -26.42
N LYS A 430 -8.48 -14.28 -25.64
CA LYS A 430 -7.18 -13.66 -25.94
C LYS A 430 -6.59 -14.19 -27.24
N SER A 431 -5.93 -13.31 -27.99
CA SER A 431 -5.16 -13.76 -29.15
C SER A 431 -3.87 -14.45 -28.73
N ALA A 432 -3.52 -15.53 -29.44
CA ALA A 432 -2.26 -16.25 -29.26
C ALA A 432 -1.05 -15.52 -29.89
N THR A 433 -1.27 -14.45 -30.68
CA THR A 433 -0.21 -13.74 -31.40
C THR A 433 -0.25 -12.24 -31.13
N ALA A 434 0.92 -11.59 -31.17
CA ALA A 434 1.05 -10.14 -31.03
C ALA A 434 0.34 -9.34 -32.14
N ALA A 435 0.14 -9.93 -33.32
CA ALA A 435 -0.60 -9.28 -34.40
C ALA A 435 -2.12 -9.55 -34.34
N GLY A 436 -2.57 -10.46 -33.48
CA GLY A 436 -3.97 -10.86 -33.44
C GLY A 436 -4.80 -10.00 -32.48
N ARG A 437 -6.13 -10.16 -32.60
CA ARG A 437 -7.13 -9.42 -31.81
C ARG A 437 -7.75 -10.33 -30.75
N THR A 438 -8.02 -9.77 -29.58
CA THR A 438 -8.81 -10.44 -28.54
C THR A 438 -10.28 -10.28 -28.90
N GLN A 439 -11.02 -11.38 -28.86
CA GLN A 439 -12.46 -11.35 -29.10
C GLN A 439 -13.21 -11.15 -27.80
N VAL A 440 -14.09 -10.16 -27.76
CA VAL A 440 -15.00 -9.84 -26.66
C VAL A 440 -16.40 -10.28 -27.04
N ARG A 441 -17.01 -11.14 -26.23
CA ARG A 441 -18.37 -11.63 -26.43
C ARG A 441 -19.18 -11.43 -25.17
N VAL A 442 -20.44 -11.05 -25.33
CA VAL A 442 -21.31 -10.67 -24.22
C VAL A 442 -22.57 -11.52 -24.29
N PHE A 443 -22.94 -12.16 -23.18
CA PHE A 443 -24.11 -13.01 -23.05
C PHE A 443 -25.08 -12.43 -22.02
N ASP A 444 -26.34 -12.34 -22.46
CA ASP A 444 -27.47 -11.75 -21.77
C ASP A 444 -27.84 -12.55 -20.51
N GLY A 445 -27.70 -11.95 -19.33
CA GLY A 445 -28.04 -12.53 -18.04
C GLY A 445 -29.54 -12.80 -17.88
N GLU A 446 -30.38 -11.83 -18.29
CA GLU A 446 -31.85 -11.91 -18.26
C GLU A 446 -32.35 -13.13 -19.05
N LYS A 447 -31.68 -13.45 -20.17
CA LYS A 447 -31.99 -14.63 -21.01
C LYS A 447 -31.16 -15.86 -20.66
N GLN A 448 -30.66 -15.96 -19.42
CA GLN A 448 -29.91 -17.11 -18.91
C GLN A 448 -28.73 -17.49 -19.80
N LEU A 449 -28.01 -16.47 -20.31
CA LEU A 449 -26.83 -16.60 -21.15
C LEU A 449 -27.07 -17.27 -22.51
N ARG A 450 -28.33 -17.43 -22.94
CA ARG A 450 -28.69 -18.05 -24.23
C ARG A 450 -28.66 -17.08 -25.39
N ARG A 451 -28.73 -15.78 -25.11
CA ARG A 451 -28.67 -14.71 -26.11
C ARG A 451 -27.32 -14.02 -26.01
N GLN A 452 -26.69 -13.79 -27.16
CA GLN A 452 -25.47 -13.00 -27.26
C GLN A 452 -25.84 -11.54 -27.56
N LEU A 453 -25.46 -10.61 -26.70
CA LEU A 453 -25.71 -9.18 -26.87
C LEU A 453 -24.71 -8.54 -27.84
N SER A 454 -23.45 -8.94 -27.76
CA SER A 454 -22.37 -8.33 -28.54
C SER A 454 -21.25 -9.33 -28.88
N LYS A 455 -20.58 -9.06 -30.00
CA LYS A 455 -19.34 -9.71 -30.45
C LYS A 455 -18.47 -8.68 -31.14
N THR A 456 -17.30 -8.42 -30.59
CA THR A 456 -16.38 -7.38 -31.07
C THR A 456 -14.94 -7.85 -30.90
N ASP A 457 -14.05 -7.39 -31.77
CA ASP A 457 -12.62 -7.66 -31.66
C ASP A 457 -11.89 -6.40 -31.16
N SER A 458 -10.95 -6.58 -30.24
CA SER A 458 -10.08 -5.52 -29.72
C SER A 458 -9.13 -4.97 -30.81
N VAL A 459 -8.34 -3.96 -30.48
CA VAL A 459 -7.10 -3.65 -31.21
C VAL A 459 -6.16 -4.86 -31.32
N ALA A 460 -5.30 -4.85 -32.34
CA ALA A 460 -4.20 -5.81 -32.43
C ALA A 460 -3.16 -5.53 -31.34
N GLY A 461 -2.48 -6.55 -30.83
CA GLY A 461 -1.48 -6.39 -29.76
C GLY A 461 -1.94 -6.83 -28.38
N VAL A 462 -3.21 -7.21 -28.23
CA VAL A 462 -3.73 -7.81 -26.99
C VAL A 462 -3.27 -9.27 -26.90
N THR A 463 -2.10 -9.49 -26.31
CA THR A 463 -1.51 -10.84 -26.15
C THR A 463 -1.81 -11.48 -24.81
N THR A 464 -1.46 -12.76 -24.68
CA THR A 464 -1.51 -13.53 -23.43
C THR A 464 -0.73 -12.93 -22.25
N HIS A 465 0.22 -12.01 -22.50
CA HIS A 465 1.09 -11.42 -21.48
C HIS A 465 0.45 -10.24 -20.72
N LEU A 466 -0.76 -9.82 -21.13
CA LEU A 466 -1.48 -8.71 -20.53
C LEU A 466 -2.68 -9.23 -19.73
N ASP A 467 -2.92 -8.66 -18.56
CA ASP A 467 -4.20 -8.81 -17.89
C ASP A 467 -5.24 -7.92 -18.56
N LEU A 468 -6.48 -8.41 -18.60
CA LEU A 468 -7.60 -7.74 -19.22
C LEU A 468 -8.67 -7.54 -18.17
N LEU A 469 -9.11 -6.31 -18.02
CA LEU A 469 -10.18 -5.89 -17.13
C LEU A 469 -11.22 -5.15 -17.97
N ILE A 470 -12.47 -5.16 -17.53
CA ILE A 470 -13.57 -4.47 -18.20
C ILE A 470 -14.21 -3.51 -17.22
N THR A 471 -14.54 -2.31 -17.69
CA THR A 471 -15.13 -1.27 -16.85
C THR A 471 -15.81 -0.19 -17.69
N ASP A 472 -16.75 0.58 -17.15
CA ASP A 472 -17.21 1.83 -17.79
C ASP A 472 -16.31 2.98 -17.31
N TRP A 473 -15.18 3.19 -17.99
CA TRP A 473 -14.16 4.16 -17.56
C TRP A 473 -14.61 5.60 -17.79
N ASN A 474 -15.30 5.83 -18.90
CA ASN A 474 -15.66 7.15 -19.37
C ASN A 474 -17.09 7.59 -18.95
N GLY A 475 -17.88 6.68 -18.35
CA GLY A 475 -19.23 6.93 -17.86
C GLY A 475 -20.30 6.96 -18.96
N ASP A 476 -20.00 6.43 -20.14
CA ASP A 476 -20.92 6.35 -21.29
C ASP A 476 -21.84 5.14 -21.24
N LYS A 477 -21.72 4.33 -20.18
CA LYS A 477 -22.48 3.10 -19.93
C LYS A 477 -22.23 2.01 -20.97
N ARG A 478 -21.07 2.07 -21.64
CA ARG A 478 -20.51 0.99 -22.44
C ARG A 478 -19.25 0.50 -21.75
N PRO A 479 -18.96 -0.80 -21.81
CA PRO A 479 -17.72 -1.29 -21.25
C PRO A 479 -16.53 -0.93 -22.14
N ASP A 480 -15.54 -0.36 -21.47
CA ASP A 480 -14.18 -0.12 -21.91
C ASP A 480 -13.28 -1.30 -21.52
N LEU A 481 -12.30 -1.60 -22.37
CA LEU A 481 -11.32 -2.66 -22.15
C LEU A 481 -10.03 -2.06 -21.59
N MET A 482 -9.69 -2.42 -20.37
CA MET A 482 -8.42 -2.09 -19.75
C MET A 482 -7.41 -3.23 -19.94
N MET A 483 -6.21 -2.87 -20.34
CA MET A 483 -5.07 -3.75 -20.55
C MET A 483 -3.96 -3.38 -19.59
N VAL A 484 -3.44 -4.36 -18.85
CA VAL A 484 -2.38 -4.14 -17.86
C VAL A 484 -1.18 -5.03 -18.16
N GLN A 485 -0.01 -4.41 -18.28
CA GLN A 485 1.25 -5.11 -18.45
C GLN A 485 1.94 -5.28 -17.09
N LYS A 486 1.89 -6.50 -16.53
CA LYS A 486 2.54 -6.82 -15.25
C LYS A 486 4.06 -6.90 -15.33
N ALA A 487 4.63 -7.19 -16.51
CA ALA A 487 6.08 -7.34 -16.67
C ALA A 487 6.79 -5.99 -16.67
N ALA A 488 7.88 -5.89 -15.91
CA ALA A 488 8.73 -4.71 -15.87
C ALA A 488 9.21 -4.34 -17.28
N THR A 489 8.84 -3.15 -17.75
CA THR A 489 9.61 -2.47 -18.80
C THR A 489 10.99 -2.13 -18.25
N ALA A 490 11.90 -1.64 -19.10
CA ALA A 490 13.26 -1.24 -18.68
C ALA A 490 13.25 -0.26 -17.48
N ASP A 491 12.11 0.40 -17.22
CA ASP A 491 11.88 1.40 -16.17
C ASP A 491 11.16 0.85 -14.92
N THR A 492 10.95 -0.46 -14.81
CA THR A 492 10.38 -1.17 -13.63
C THR A 492 8.96 -0.81 -13.20
N ARG A 493 8.19 -0.10 -14.02
CA ARG A 493 6.80 0.30 -13.73
C ARG A 493 5.78 -0.62 -14.41
N THR A 494 4.61 -0.77 -13.78
CA THR A 494 3.45 -1.36 -14.44
C THR A 494 2.78 -0.32 -15.34
N GLU A 495 2.70 -0.65 -16.62
CA GLU A 495 2.03 0.14 -17.65
C GLU A 495 0.63 -0.38 -17.91
N MET A 496 -0.28 0.53 -18.21
CA MET A 496 -1.66 0.22 -18.55
C MET A 496 -2.19 1.10 -19.67
N VAL A 497 -3.12 0.54 -20.42
CA VAL A 497 -3.86 1.24 -21.48
C VAL A 497 -5.33 0.90 -21.35
N ILE A 498 -6.21 1.90 -21.43
CA ILE A 498 -7.67 1.70 -21.46
C ILE A 498 -8.18 2.06 -22.84
N PHE A 499 -8.98 1.19 -23.46
CA PHE A 499 -9.60 1.38 -24.76
C PHE A 499 -11.12 1.56 -24.62
N GLY A 500 -11.63 2.62 -25.24
CA GLY A 500 -13.04 3.01 -25.15
C GLY A 500 -13.96 2.15 -26.01
N GLY A 501 -15.11 1.73 -25.47
CA GLY A 501 -16.13 0.88 -26.09
C GLY A 501 -17.08 1.54 -27.07
#